data_AF-A0A723K399-F1
#
_entry.id   AF-A0A723K399-F1
#
_cell.length_a   1.000
_cell.length_b   1.000
_cell.length_c   1.000
_cell.angle_alpha   90.00
_cell.angle_beta   90.00
_cell.angle_gamma   90.00
#
_symmetry.space_group_name_H-M   'P 1'
#
loop_
_entity.id
_entity.type
_entity.pdbx_description
1 polymer ?
#
loop_
_entity_poly.entity_id
_entity_poly.type
_entity_poly.pdbx_seq_one_letter_code
_entity_poly.pdbx_strand_id
1 'polypeptide(L)' 'ALCIPVGDIETFEELLHSNPDAKLAFWKFWFLGSIPWDRKTVTPASLWHHPNLELISACGIETPQREAEGE' A
#
# COMPACT_ATOMS: atom_id res chain seq x y z
N ALA A 1 10.30 -3.73 -20.91
CA ALA A 1 10.03 -3.32 -19.50
C ALA A 1 11.08 -3.98 -18.60
N LEU A 2 11.42 -3.38 -17.45
CA LEU A 2 12.55 -3.79 -16.61
C LEU A 2 12.34 -5.12 -15.83
N CYS A 3 11.14 -5.72 -15.88
CA CYS A 3 10.82 -7.00 -15.23
C CYS A 3 11.21 -7.08 -13.73
N ILE A 4 11.19 -5.95 -13.02
CA ILE A 4 11.41 -5.90 -11.57
C ILE A 4 10.03 -5.94 -10.90
N PRO A 5 9.68 -7.00 -10.18
CA PRO A 5 8.47 -7.01 -9.36
C PRO A 5 8.65 -6.03 -8.19
N VAL A 6 7.70 -5.11 -8.04
CA VAL A 6 7.64 -4.18 -6.92
C VAL A 6 6.21 -4.20 -6.39
N GLY A 7 6.09 -4.42 -5.10
CA GLY A 7 4.83 -4.66 -4.41
C GLY A 7 4.31 -6.09 -4.58
N ASP A 8 3.31 -6.40 -3.78
CA ASP A 8 2.62 -7.67 -3.70
C ASP A 8 1.36 -7.60 -4.54
N ILE A 9 1.06 -8.72 -5.20
CA ILE A 9 -0.17 -8.88 -5.96
C ILE A 9 -1.20 -9.49 -5.01
N GLU A 10 -2.25 -8.73 -4.73
CA GLU A 10 -3.33 -9.10 -3.81
C GLU A 10 -4.67 -9.02 -4.54
N THR A 11 -5.64 -9.81 -4.12
CA THR A 11 -7.02 -9.74 -4.61
C THR A 11 -7.86 -8.76 -3.78
N PHE A 12 -8.99 -8.30 -4.31
CA PHE A 12 -9.92 -7.48 -3.53
C PHE A 12 -10.52 -8.25 -2.34
N GLU A 13 -10.65 -9.57 -2.44
CA GLU A 13 -11.04 -10.42 -1.32
C GLU A 13 -9.98 -10.40 -0.21
N GLU A 14 -8.72 -10.69 -0.54
CA GLU A 14 -7.60 -10.66 0.41
C GLU A 14 -7.47 -9.30 1.10
N LEU A 15 -7.66 -8.21 0.35
CA LEU A 15 -7.63 -6.85 0.91
C LEU A 15 -8.76 -6.59 1.91
N LEU A 16 -9.97 -7.10 1.65
CA LEU A 16 -11.08 -6.99 2.58
C LEU A 16 -10.87 -7.86 3.83
N HIS A 17 -10.28 -9.05 3.68
CA HIS A 17 -9.92 -9.91 4.81
C HIS A 17 -8.84 -9.29 5.70
N SER A 18 -7.84 -8.64 5.12
CA SER A 18 -6.77 -7.92 5.84
C SER A 18 -7.27 -6.62 6.49
N ASN A 19 -8.34 -6.02 5.98
CA ASN A 19 -8.96 -4.81 6.53
C ASN A 19 -10.50 -4.91 6.51
N PRO A 20 -11.10 -5.64 7.48
CA PRO A 20 -12.55 -5.91 7.48
C PRO A 20 -13.40 -4.66 7.69
N ASP A 21 -12.83 -3.61 8.28
CA ASP A 21 -13.50 -2.32 8.51
C ASP A 21 -13.51 -1.41 7.27
N ALA A 22 -12.99 -1.88 6.14
CA ALA A 22 -12.99 -1.14 4.89
C ALA A 22 -14.42 -0.79 4.43
N LYS A 23 -14.62 0.50 4.10
CA LYS A 23 -15.92 1.01 3.67
C LYS A 23 -16.25 0.54 2.24
N LEU A 24 -17.02 -0.54 2.15
CA LEU A 24 -17.45 -1.12 0.86
C LEU A 24 -18.49 -0.29 0.10
N ALA A 25 -19.11 0.72 0.72
CA ALA A 25 -20.19 1.49 0.09
C ALA A 25 -19.78 2.14 -1.24
N PHE A 26 -18.60 2.75 -1.29
CA PHE A 26 -18.04 3.33 -2.52
C PHE A 26 -17.83 2.27 -3.60
N TRP A 27 -17.20 1.14 -3.25
CA TRP A 27 -16.87 0.06 -4.15
C TRP A 27 -18.11 -0.64 -4.71
N LYS A 28 -19.13 -0.86 -3.87
CA LYS A 28 -20.43 -1.39 -4.28
C LYS A 28 -21.12 -0.45 -5.27
N PHE A 29 -21.09 0.86 -5.04
CA PHE A 29 -21.65 1.83 -6.00
C PHE A 29 -20.88 1.82 -7.33
N TRP A 30 -19.54 1.82 -7.26
CA TRP A 30 -18.66 1.84 -8.42
C TRP A 30 -18.80 0.62 -9.32
N PHE A 31 -18.99 -0.57 -8.73
CA PHE A 31 -19.15 -1.83 -9.47
C PHE A 31 -20.61 -2.28 -9.61
N LEU A 32 -21.58 -1.39 -9.39
CA LEU A 32 -23.02 -1.70 -9.47
C LEU A 32 -23.39 -2.94 -8.63
N GLY A 33 -22.75 -3.11 -7.48
CA GLY A 33 -22.95 -4.20 -6.53
C GLY A 33 -22.11 -5.46 -6.78
N SER A 34 -21.53 -5.63 -7.98
CA SER A 34 -20.74 -6.81 -8.36
C SER A 34 -19.25 -6.53 -8.28
N ILE A 35 -18.72 -6.49 -7.06
CA ILE A 35 -17.28 -6.27 -6.83
C ILE A 35 -16.51 -7.48 -7.38
N PRO A 36 -15.52 -7.28 -8.26
CA PRO A 36 -14.74 -8.37 -8.82
C PRO A 36 -13.69 -8.84 -7.79
N TRP A 37 -14.10 -9.72 -6.88
CA TRP A 37 -13.29 -10.16 -5.75
C TRP A 37 -11.96 -10.81 -6.16
N ASP A 38 -11.96 -11.63 -7.21
CA ASP A 38 -10.76 -12.27 -7.78
C ASP A 38 -9.81 -11.30 -8.52
N ARG A 39 -10.16 -10.01 -8.61
CA ARG A 39 -9.36 -9.03 -9.32
C ARG A 39 -8.05 -8.80 -8.59
N LYS A 40 -6.96 -9.15 -9.27
CA LYS A 40 -5.59 -8.87 -8.83
C LYS A 40 -5.29 -7.37 -8.94
N THR A 41 -4.69 -6.83 -7.89
CA THR A 41 -4.24 -5.44 -7.79
C THR A 41 -2.91 -5.39 -7.04
N VAL A 42 -2.24 -4.25 -7.10
CA VAL A 42 -1.12 -3.91 -6.22
C VAL A 42 -1.54 -2.68 -5.43
N THR A 43 -1.33 -2.67 -4.12
CA THR A 43 -1.70 -1.54 -3.27
C THR A 43 -0.58 -0.50 -3.17
N PRO A 44 -0.90 0.79 -3.01
CA PRO A 44 0.11 1.81 -2.71
C PRO A 44 0.91 1.50 -1.44
N ALA A 45 0.26 0.90 -0.44
CA ALA A 45 0.92 0.46 0.79
C ALA A 45 1.96 -0.63 0.52
N SER A 46 1.60 -1.68 -0.24
CA SER A 46 2.55 -2.74 -0.56
C SER A 46 3.73 -2.23 -1.40
N LEU A 47 3.48 -1.31 -2.34
CA LEU A 47 4.55 -0.62 -3.06
C LEU A 47 5.47 0.13 -2.09
N TRP A 48 4.91 0.95 -1.19
CA TRP A 48 5.68 1.78 -0.27
C TRP A 48 6.56 0.98 0.69
N HIS A 49 6.06 -0.14 1.21
CA HIS A 49 6.78 -1.00 2.15
C HIS A 49 7.66 -2.05 1.46
N HIS A 50 7.81 -1.99 0.14
CA HIS A 50 8.55 -3.00 -0.60
C HIS A 50 10.04 -3.01 -0.19
N PRO A 51 10.62 -4.17 0.12
CA PRO A 51 11.96 -4.27 0.73
C PRO A 51 13.09 -3.77 -0.18
N ASN A 52 12.85 -3.70 -1.50
CA ASN A 52 13.83 -3.19 -2.46
C ASN A 52 13.76 -1.66 -2.67
N LEU A 53 12.94 -0.95 -1.88
CA LEU A 53 12.90 0.51 -1.90
C LEU A 53 13.77 1.08 -0.79
N GLU A 54 14.54 2.11 -1.15
CA GLU A 54 15.31 2.93 -0.23
C GLU A 54 14.79 4.37 -0.29
N LEU A 55 14.63 5.00 0.88
CA LEU A 55 14.22 6.39 0.97
C LEU A 55 15.40 7.30 0.60
N ILE A 56 15.38 7.86 -0.61
CA ILE A 56 16.47 8.72 -1.10
C ILE A 56 16.29 10.18 -0.63
N SER A 57 15.05 10.65 -0.48
CA SER A 57 14.77 12.01 0.01
C SER A 57 13.38 12.12 0.63
N ALA A 58 13.35 12.84 1.74
CA ALA A 58 12.19 13.14 2.55
C ALA A 58 11.91 14.65 2.51
N CYS A 59 11.77 15.23 1.32
CA CYS A 59 11.47 16.66 1.20
C CYS A 59 10.05 16.92 1.73
N GLY A 60 9.93 17.61 2.88
CA GLY A 60 8.65 17.96 3.51
C GLY A 60 8.20 17.07 4.67
N ILE A 61 9.04 16.13 5.14
CA ILE A 61 8.81 15.36 6.37
C ILE A 61 9.82 15.79 7.43
N GLU A 62 9.38 16.58 8.41
CA GLU A 62 10.21 16.97 9.54
C GLU A 62 10.49 15.73 10.39
N THR A 63 11.73 15.24 10.39
CA THR A 63 12.15 14.16 11.26
C THR A 63 12.71 14.79 12.54
N PRO A 64 12.24 14.43 13.75
CA PRO A 64 12.88 14.93 14.96
C PRO A 64 14.31 14.41 14.99
N GLN A 65 15.28 15.33 15.02
CA GLN A 65 16.69 15.00 15.13
C GLN A 65 16.89 14.09 16.35
N ARG A 66 17.48 12.91 16.15
CA ARG A 66 18.08 12.16 17.24
C ARG A 66 19.15 13.06 17.86
N GLU A 67 18.95 13.44 19.12
CA GLU A 67 20.01 13.99 19.96
C GLU A 67 21.19 13.04 19.88
N ALA A 68 22.31 13.55 19.37
CA ALA A 68 23.59 12.88 19.48
C ALA A 68 23.98 12.93 20.96
N GLU A 69 23.80 11.80 21.64
CA GLU A 69 24.45 11.53 22.92
C GLU A 69 25.97 11.51 22.72
N GLY A 70 26.65 12.33 23.53
CA GLY A 70 28.01 12.20 24.08
C GLY A 70 29.15 11.65 23.23
N GLU A 71 30.18 12.46 23.01
CA GLU A 71 31.46 12.35 23.77
C GLU A 71 32.24 13.69 23.72
#